data_AF-A0A7J8SNR4-F1
#
_entry.id   AF-A0A7J8SNR4-F1
#
_cell.length_a   1.000
_cell.length_b   1.000
_cell.length_c   1.000
_cell.angle_alpha   90.00
_cell.angle_beta   90.00
_cell.angle_gamma   90.00
#
_symmetry.space_group_name_H-M   'P 1'
#
loop_
_entity.id
_entity.type
_entity.pdbx_description
1 polymer ?
#
loop_
_entity_poly.entity_id
_entity_poly.type
_entity_poly.pdbx_seq_one_letter_code
_entity_poly.pdbx_strand_id
1 'polypeptide(L)'
;MVLDTGSELSWLHCKKTPNLNSVFTPELSKSYIHIPCASPICKTRTRDLLVPASCEPNNKMCHVAVSYADASSIEGTLAYENFVIGSSIRPGFLFGCMDSGFSSNSDEDSKETGLMGMNRGSLSFVSQMGFPKFSYCISGFDSSGVLLLGDTRFSWLKTLNYTPLIQISDPLPYFDRVAYTVQLEGIKVGNKMLDLPRSAFLPDHTGAGQTMVDSGTQFTFLMGPVYTALRNEFLQQTREVLRVFEDPNFVFQEPMDLCYQVDESPGTIFSDLPRVSLMFQGAR
;
A
#
# COMPACT_ATOMS: atom_id res chain seq x y z
N MET A 1 11.78 -2.50 6.90
CA MET A 1 10.64 -1.59 6.70
C MET A 1 9.84 -2.12 5.52
N VAL A 2 8.51 -2.05 5.58
CA VAL A 2 7.64 -2.40 4.45
C VAL A 2 7.61 -1.27 3.42
N LEU A 3 7.63 -1.61 2.14
CA LEU A 3 7.43 -0.63 1.07
C LEU A 3 5.92 -0.47 0.83
N ASP A 4 5.39 0.73 1.04
CA ASP A 4 3.95 0.98 0.94
C ASP A 4 3.66 2.20 0.05
N THR A 5 3.11 1.96 -1.15
CA THR A 5 2.72 3.01 -2.09
C THR A 5 1.34 3.63 -1.82
N GLY A 6 0.56 3.06 -0.89
CA GLY A 6 -0.67 3.63 -0.35
C GLY A 6 -0.41 4.66 0.77
N SER A 7 0.71 4.55 1.50
CA SER A 7 1.01 5.44 2.62
C SER A 7 1.87 6.65 2.27
N GLU A 8 1.56 7.79 2.91
CA GLU A 8 2.38 9.00 2.85
C GLU A 8 3.51 8.97 3.88
N LEU A 9 3.19 8.73 5.14
CA LEU A 9 4.16 8.88 6.23
C LEU A 9 5.01 7.62 6.36
N SER A 10 6.33 7.74 6.18
CA SER A 10 7.27 6.73 6.68
C SER A 10 7.33 6.78 8.19
N TRP A 11 7.40 5.62 8.85
CA TRP A 11 7.47 5.54 10.30
C TRP A 11 8.23 4.31 10.79
N LEU A 12 8.69 4.38 12.03
CA LEU A 12 9.39 3.29 12.73
C LEU A 12 8.76 3.10 14.11
N HIS A 13 8.79 1.87 14.61
CA HIS A 13 8.53 1.64 16.03
C HIS A 13 9.64 2.31 16.84
N CYS A 14 9.26 3.13 17.82
CA CYS A 14 10.16 3.81 18.74
C CYS A 14 10.05 3.32 20.18
N LYS A 15 8.94 2.65 20.51
CA LYS A 15 8.72 2.05 21.82
C LYS A 15 8.84 0.53 21.74
N LYS A 16 9.71 -0.04 22.59
CA LYS A 16 9.88 -1.48 22.67
C LYS A 16 8.68 -2.14 23.33
N THR A 17 8.04 -3.06 22.61
CA THR A 17 7.06 -4.00 23.15
C THR A 17 7.62 -5.43 23.07
N PRO A 18 7.12 -6.40 23.86
CA PRO A 18 7.72 -7.73 23.96
C PRO A 18 7.86 -8.48 22.62
N ASN A 19 6.97 -8.21 21.67
CA ASN A 19 6.91 -8.93 20.40
C ASN A 19 7.73 -8.26 19.29
N LEU A 20 8.20 -7.03 19.46
CA LEU A 20 8.94 -6.32 18.40
C LEU A 20 10.41 -6.75 18.35
N ASN A 21 10.83 -7.23 17.19
CA ASN A 21 12.20 -7.70 16.96
C ASN A 21 13.21 -6.56 16.78
N SER A 22 12.79 -5.41 16.25
CA SER A 22 13.64 -4.25 16.01
C SER A 22 12.87 -2.96 16.22
N VAL A 23 13.51 -1.99 16.87
CA VAL A 23 12.90 -0.72 17.29
C VAL A 23 13.98 0.37 17.16
N PHE A 24 13.61 1.52 16.63
CA PHE A 24 14.46 2.70 16.63
C PHE A 24 14.49 3.30 18.05
N THR A 25 15.66 3.61 18.60
CA THR A 25 15.78 4.17 19.96
C THR A 25 16.19 5.65 19.87
N PRO A 26 15.24 6.60 20.00
CA PRO A 26 15.51 8.02 19.80
C PRO A 26 16.62 8.58 20.69
N GLU A 27 16.71 8.10 21.93
CA GLU A 27 17.66 8.58 22.95
C GLU A 27 19.12 8.27 22.60
N LEU A 28 19.36 7.28 21.73
CA LEU A 28 20.69 6.90 21.28
C LEU A 28 21.16 7.72 20.06
N SER A 29 20.24 8.43 19.40
CA SER A 29 20.56 9.26 18.24
C SER A 29 20.83 10.71 18.65
N LYS A 30 21.93 11.27 18.14
CA LYS A 30 22.26 12.69 18.31
C LYS A 30 21.58 13.58 17.28
N SER A 31 21.02 13.01 16.21
CA SER A 31 20.34 13.72 15.13
C SER A 31 18.81 13.64 15.21
N TYR A 32 18.29 12.86 16.16
CA TYR A 32 16.85 12.79 16.43
C TYR A 32 16.33 14.11 17.01
N ILE A 33 15.31 14.67 16.36
CA ILE A 33 14.65 15.90 16.82
C ILE A 33 13.14 15.77 16.64
N HIS A 34 12.37 15.78 17.73
CA HIS A 34 10.91 15.79 17.64
C HIS A 34 10.41 17.11 17.03
N ILE A 35 9.28 17.04 16.32
CA ILE A 35 8.62 18.23 15.76
C ILE A 35 7.74 18.88 16.83
N PRO A 36 7.99 20.15 17.19
CA PRO A 36 7.08 20.89 18.07
C PRO A 36 5.73 21.13 17.38
N CYS A 37 4.63 21.05 18.13
CA CYS A 37 3.30 21.21 17.54
C CYS A 37 3.06 22.60 16.93
N ALA A 38 3.75 23.63 17.44
CA ALA A 38 3.67 24.97 16.86
C ALA A 38 4.30 25.07 15.47
N SER A 39 5.09 24.08 15.05
CA SER A 39 5.80 24.05 13.77
C SER A 39 4.83 24.10 12.59
N PRO A 40 5.14 24.87 11.52
CA PRO A 40 4.41 24.80 10.26
C PRO A 40 4.38 23.38 9.67
N ILE A 41 5.35 22.53 9.99
CA ILE A 41 5.36 21.13 9.57
C ILE A 41 4.12 20.42 10.12
N CYS A 42 3.89 20.53 11.43
CA CYS A 42 2.78 19.89 12.12
C CYS A 42 1.41 20.46 11.74
N LYS A 43 1.35 21.75 11.38
CA LYS A 43 0.09 22.44 11.06
C LYS A 43 -0.29 22.40 9.58
N THR A 44 0.69 22.21 8.70
CA THR A 44 0.53 22.50 7.28
C THR A 44 1.05 21.40 6.36
N ARG A 45 2.13 20.69 6.72
CA ARG A 45 2.65 19.58 5.88
C ARG A 45 1.97 18.24 6.14
N THR A 46 1.32 18.10 7.29
CA THR A 46 0.53 16.91 7.69
C THR A 46 -0.94 17.00 7.27
N ARG A 47 -1.33 18.07 6.55
CA ARG A 47 -2.74 18.33 6.21
C ARG A 47 -3.37 17.29 5.28
N ASP A 48 -2.52 16.62 4.50
CA ASP A 48 -2.94 15.62 3.51
C ASP A 48 -2.97 14.21 4.12
N LEU A 49 -2.53 14.04 5.38
CA LEU A 49 -2.72 12.81 6.13
C LEU A 49 -4.22 12.57 6.37
N LEU A 50 -4.65 11.32 6.20
CA LEU A 50 -6.04 10.91 6.44
C LEU A 50 -6.50 11.22 7.87
N VAL A 51 -5.62 11.00 8.85
CA VAL A 51 -5.82 11.42 10.23
C VAL A 51 -5.00 12.68 10.47
N PRO A 52 -5.65 13.85 10.69
CA PRO A 52 -4.94 15.10 10.92
C PRO A 52 -4.03 14.99 12.14
N ALA A 53 -2.80 15.51 12.01
CA ALA A 53 -1.89 15.63 13.14
C ALA A 53 -2.52 16.49 14.25
N SER A 54 -2.24 16.13 15.50
CA SER A 54 -2.77 16.82 16.69
C SER A 54 -1.64 17.25 17.62
N CYS A 55 -1.95 18.12 18.58
CA CYS A 55 -0.98 18.51 19.61
C CYS A 55 -1.17 17.64 20.84
N GLU A 56 -0.09 17.02 21.31
CA GLU A 56 -0.11 16.41 22.63
C GLU A 56 -0.24 17.48 23.73
N PRO A 57 -1.20 17.35 24.67
CA PRO A 57 -1.47 18.37 25.68
C PRO A 57 -0.28 18.66 26.61
N ASN A 58 0.53 17.64 26.90
CA ASN A 58 1.50 17.67 28.00
C ASN A 58 2.90 18.14 27.59
N ASN A 59 3.36 17.80 26.38
CA ASN A 59 4.73 18.04 25.91
C ASN A 59 4.78 18.94 24.66
N LYS A 60 3.62 19.33 24.12
CA LYS A 60 3.48 20.13 22.88
C LYS A 60 4.18 19.49 21.67
N MET A 61 4.29 18.17 21.63
CA MET A 61 4.81 17.43 20.48
C MET A 61 3.73 17.31 19.39
N CYS A 62 4.20 17.15 18.14
CA CYS A 62 3.33 16.89 17.00
C CYS A 62 2.93 15.42 16.98
N HIS A 63 1.73 15.13 17.46
CA HIS A 63 1.15 13.80 17.43
C HIS A 63 0.69 13.47 16.00
N VAL A 64 1.04 12.27 15.54
CA VAL A 64 0.58 11.71 14.27
C VAL A 64 0.01 10.34 14.51
N ALA A 65 -1.07 10.04 13.81
CA ALA A 65 -1.65 8.71 13.76
C ALA A 65 -1.86 8.31 12.30
N VAL A 66 -1.72 7.02 12.04
CA VAL A 66 -1.98 6.41 10.74
C VAL A 66 -2.97 5.27 10.98
N SER A 67 -3.92 5.13 10.07
CA SER A 67 -4.89 4.03 10.06
C SER A 67 -4.93 3.41 8.69
N TYR A 68 -5.04 2.10 8.64
CA TYR A 68 -5.00 1.30 7.42
C TYR A 68 -6.34 0.66 7.12
N ALA A 69 -6.48 0.17 5.89
CA ALA A 69 -7.73 -0.40 5.39
C ALA A 69 -8.14 -1.70 6.11
N ASP A 70 -7.19 -2.43 6.67
CA ASP A 70 -7.38 -3.63 7.49
C ASP A 70 -7.74 -3.30 8.96
N ALA A 71 -8.08 -2.03 9.24
CA ALA A 71 -8.36 -1.48 10.56
C ALA A 71 -7.19 -1.47 11.55
N SER A 72 -5.97 -1.83 11.12
CA SER A 72 -4.78 -1.57 11.92
C SER A 72 -4.53 -0.05 12.02
N SER A 73 -3.89 0.36 13.11
CA SER A 73 -3.55 1.76 13.37
C SER A 73 -2.30 1.88 14.20
N ILE A 74 -1.58 2.97 14.01
CA ILE A 74 -0.39 3.26 14.80
C ILE A 74 -0.23 4.76 14.98
N GLU A 75 0.24 5.16 16.16
CA GLU A 75 0.37 6.56 16.55
C GLU A 75 1.67 6.83 17.29
N GLY A 76 2.07 8.10 17.32
CA GLY A 76 3.25 8.56 18.02
C GLY A 76 3.60 9.99 17.64
N THR A 77 4.89 10.29 17.64
CA THR A 77 5.39 11.66 17.45
C THR A 77 6.10 11.83 16.11
N LEU A 78 5.78 12.90 15.38
CA LEU A 78 6.52 13.28 14.18
C LEU A 78 7.90 13.79 14.57
N ALA A 79 8.95 13.32 13.89
CA ALA A 79 10.33 13.67 14.18
C ALA A 79 11.20 13.77 12.93
N TYR A 80 12.37 14.37 13.10
CA TYR A 80 13.49 14.36 12.17
C TYR A 80 14.52 13.31 12.55
N GLU A 81 15.11 12.67 11.56
CA GLU A 81 16.33 11.85 11.68
C GLU A 81 17.14 11.90 10.37
N ASN A 82 18.40 11.48 10.42
CA ASN A 82 19.19 11.18 9.25
C ASN A 82 18.77 9.83 8.65
N PHE A 83 18.27 9.85 7.41
CA PHE A 83 17.97 8.63 6.68
C PHE A 83 19.18 8.20 5.85
N VAL A 84 19.59 6.93 5.98
CA VAL A 84 20.75 6.38 5.26
C VAL A 84 20.30 5.36 4.24
N ILE A 85 20.72 5.52 2.99
CA ILE A 85 20.48 4.55 1.91
C ILE A 85 21.77 4.28 1.14
N GLY A 86 22.25 3.03 1.21
CA GLY A 86 23.57 2.68 0.69
C GLY A 86 24.65 3.56 1.32
N SER A 87 25.37 4.33 0.49
CA SER A 87 26.36 5.32 0.92
C SER A 87 25.83 6.75 1.04
N SER A 88 24.55 6.98 0.74
CA SER A 88 23.93 8.32 0.76
C SER A 88 23.25 8.58 2.09
N ILE A 89 23.44 9.79 2.63
CA ILE A 89 22.79 10.25 3.86
C ILE A 89 21.89 11.43 3.51
N ARG A 90 20.62 11.34 3.90
CA ARG A 90 19.65 12.43 3.84
C ARG A 90 19.40 12.95 5.26
N PRO A 91 20.00 14.08 5.65
CA PRO A 91 19.70 14.68 6.95
C PRO A 91 18.30 15.30 6.96
N GLY A 92 17.68 15.33 8.13
CA GLY A 92 16.37 15.97 8.32
C GLY A 92 15.24 15.29 7.55
N PHE A 93 15.27 13.95 7.48
CA PHE A 93 14.16 13.15 7.00
C PHE A 93 13.04 13.14 8.06
N LEU A 94 11.83 13.53 7.67
CA LEU A 94 10.63 13.46 8.52
C LEU A 94 10.09 12.04 8.54
N PHE A 95 9.82 11.53 9.72
CA PHE A 95 9.19 10.23 9.91
C PHE A 95 8.34 10.23 11.18
N GLY A 96 7.41 9.28 11.28
CA GLY A 96 6.69 9.00 12.51
C GLY A 96 7.51 8.10 13.42
N CYS A 97 7.74 8.55 14.65
CA CYS A 97 8.32 7.76 15.71
C CYS A 97 7.17 7.20 16.55
N MET A 98 6.80 5.94 16.28
CA MET A 98 5.52 5.38 16.69
C MET A 98 5.63 4.56 17.98
N ASP A 99 4.67 4.75 18.88
CA ASP A 99 4.72 4.26 20.26
C ASP A 99 3.63 3.23 20.58
N SER A 100 2.43 3.42 20.04
CA SER A 100 1.26 2.59 20.32
C SER A 100 0.42 2.41 19.06
N GLY A 101 -0.40 1.36 19.07
CA GLY A 101 -1.24 1.04 17.93
C GLY A 101 -2.05 -0.22 18.15
N PHE A 102 -2.91 -0.51 17.19
CA PHE A 102 -3.65 -1.76 17.06
C PHE A 102 -3.22 -2.45 15.77
N SER A 103 -2.97 -3.75 15.85
CA SER A 103 -2.61 -4.59 14.70
C SER A 103 -3.67 -5.65 14.49
N SER A 104 -4.09 -5.82 13.24
CA SER A 104 -4.98 -6.89 12.77
C SER A 104 -4.25 -8.25 12.75
N ASN A 105 -2.93 -8.24 12.54
CA ASN A 105 -2.08 -9.42 12.45
C ASN A 105 -0.74 -9.22 13.18
N SER A 106 -0.79 -9.26 14.51
CA SER A 106 0.37 -8.91 15.34
C SER A 106 1.59 -9.80 15.15
N ASP A 107 1.42 -11.05 14.71
CA ASP A 107 2.52 -11.96 14.41
C ASP A 107 3.30 -11.54 13.16
N GLU A 108 2.63 -11.07 12.11
CA GLU A 108 3.29 -10.60 10.89
C GLU A 108 3.96 -9.25 11.10
N ASP A 109 3.22 -8.28 11.65
CA ASP A 109 3.72 -6.91 11.91
C ASP A 109 4.94 -6.90 12.84
N SER A 110 5.05 -7.89 13.74
CA SER A 110 6.20 -8.04 14.64
C SER A 110 7.54 -8.33 13.94
N LYS A 111 7.47 -8.82 12.69
CA LYS A 111 8.65 -9.10 11.84
C LYS A 111 9.20 -7.82 11.21
N GLU A 112 8.45 -6.73 11.30
CA GLU A 112 8.76 -5.47 10.66
C GLU A 112 9.27 -4.45 11.68
N THR A 113 10.11 -3.52 11.21
CA THR A 113 10.64 -2.42 12.04
C THR A 113 9.82 -1.13 11.88
N GLY A 114 8.91 -1.13 10.91
CA GLY A 114 8.12 0.01 10.48
C GLY A 114 7.90 0.02 8.97
N LEU A 115 7.49 1.14 8.44
CA LEU A 115 6.95 1.27 7.09
C LEU A 115 7.56 2.48 6.36
N MET A 116 7.81 2.30 5.08
CA MET A 116 8.33 3.32 4.17
C MET A 116 7.17 3.79 3.29
N GLY A 117 6.64 4.98 3.59
CA GLY A 117 5.57 5.61 2.82
C GLY A 117 6.10 6.09 1.48
N MET A 118 5.58 5.55 0.40
CA MET A 118 6.06 5.75 -0.97
C MET A 118 5.05 6.46 -1.86
N ASN A 119 3.91 6.93 -1.33
CA ASN A 119 2.92 7.67 -2.10
C ASN A 119 3.46 9.03 -2.61
N ARG A 120 2.62 9.87 -3.19
CA ARG A 120 3.02 11.14 -3.83
C ARG A 120 2.95 12.34 -2.89
N GLY A 121 2.66 12.12 -1.61
CA GLY A 121 2.46 13.17 -0.62
C GLY A 121 3.77 13.74 -0.12
N SER A 122 3.70 14.90 0.52
CA SER A 122 4.90 15.68 0.88
C SER A 122 5.77 15.05 1.96
N LEU A 123 5.22 14.13 2.76
CA LEU A 123 5.92 13.37 3.79
C LEU A 123 6.40 11.99 3.30
N SER A 124 6.09 11.60 2.06
CA SER A 124 6.58 10.35 1.46
C SER A 124 8.09 10.33 1.30
N PHE A 125 8.66 9.14 1.38
CA PHE A 125 10.07 8.88 1.12
C PHE A 125 10.51 9.44 -0.23
N VAL A 126 9.76 9.15 -1.30
CA VAL A 126 10.11 9.60 -2.65
C VAL A 126 10.14 11.13 -2.77
N SER A 127 9.19 11.83 -2.13
CA SER A 127 9.14 13.29 -2.14
C SER A 127 10.26 13.91 -1.30
N GLN A 128 10.50 13.37 -0.10
CA GLN A 128 11.54 13.88 0.80
C GLN A 128 12.95 13.64 0.27
N MET A 129 13.17 12.55 -0.46
CA MET A 129 14.44 12.21 -1.10
C MET A 129 14.62 12.86 -2.47
N GLY A 130 13.54 13.41 -3.07
CA GLY A 130 13.58 14.05 -4.37
C GLY A 130 13.64 13.06 -5.54
N PHE A 131 13.09 11.86 -5.38
CA PHE A 131 12.97 10.88 -6.47
C PHE A 131 11.67 11.09 -7.23
N PRO A 132 11.69 11.58 -8.49
CA PRO A 132 10.48 11.84 -9.27
C PRO A 132 9.79 10.56 -9.76
N LYS A 133 10.48 9.43 -9.69
CA LYS A 133 10.00 8.10 -10.08
C LYS A 133 10.83 7.02 -9.39
N PHE A 134 10.27 5.84 -9.29
CA PHE A 134 10.91 4.63 -8.78
C PHE A 134 10.27 3.42 -9.46
N SER A 135 10.89 2.27 -9.32
CA SER A 135 10.31 0.98 -9.73
C SER A 135 10.69 -0.09 -8.73
N TYR A 136 9.80 -1.03 -8.50
CA TYR A 136 10.06 -2.16 -7.62
C TYR A 136 9.69 -3.47 -8.31
N CYS A 137 10.40 -4.53 -7.95
CA CYS A 137 10.14 -5.90 -8.39
C CYS A 137 10.12 -6.78 -7.14
N ILE A 138 8.95 -7.32 -6.81
CA ILE A 138 8.75 -8.20 -5.65
C ILE A 138 9.03 -9.63 -6.11
N SER A 139 9.81 -10.37 -5.33
CA SER A 139 10.04 -11.79 -5.57
C SER A 139 8.78 -12.60 -5.26
N GLY A 140 8.40 -13.51 -6.17
CA GLY A 140 7.33 -14.48 -5.91
C GLY A 140 7.75 -15.69 -5.05
N PHE A 141 8.99 -15.70 -4.58
CA PHE A 141 9.58 -16.71 -3.69
C PHE A 141 10.24 -16.02 -2.50
N ASP A 142 10.69 -16.79 -1.51
CA ASP A 142 11.53 -16.32 -0.39
C ASP A 142 12.93 -15.89 -0.86
N SER A 143 12.99 -14.82 -1.65
CA SER A 143 14.20 -14.23 -2.19
C SER A 143 14.07 -12.70 -2.24
N SER A 144 15.20 -11.99 -2.31
CA SER A 144 15.19 -10.54 -2.31
C SER A 144 14.62 -9.97 -3.61
N GLY A 145 13.69 -9.02 -3.48
CA GLY A 145 13.26 -8.16 -4.58
C GLY A 145 14.26 -7.05 -4.90
N VAL A 146 13.86 -6.12 -5.78
CA VAL A 146 14.67 -4.96 -6.17
C VAL A 146 13.84 -3.69 -6.07
N LEU A 147 14.38 -2.66 -5.42
CA LEU A 147 13.86 -1.29 -5.43
C LEU A 147 14.87 -0.39 -6.15
N LEU A 148 14.40 0.33 -7.17
CA LEU A 148 15.18 1.26 -7.97
C LEU A 148 14.62 2.66 -7.79
N LEU A 149 15.47 3.59 -7.37
CA LEU A 149 15.09 4.97 -7.11
C LEU A 149 15.64 5.88 -8.22
N GLY A 150 14.77 6.70 -8.81
CA GLY A 150 15.14 7.60 -9.91
C GLY A 150 15.07 6.97 -11.30
N ASP A 151 15.75 7.59 -12.26
CA ASP A 151 15.82 7.11 -13.64
C ASP A 151 16.88 6.03 -13.80
N THR A 152 16.43 4.78 -13.86
CA THR A 152 17.29 3.64 -14.17
C THR A 152 16.91 3.09 -15.54
N ARG A 153 17.91 2.96 -16.41
CA ARG A 153 17.76 2.36 -17.74
C ARG A 153 18.66 1.16 -17.81
N PHE A 154 18.07 -0.01 -17.98
CA PHE A 154 18.83 -1.23 -18.21
C PHE A 154 18.58 -1.69 -19.65
N SER A 155 19.65 -2.11 -20.33
CA SER A 155 19.59 -2.60 -21.71
C SER A 155 18.75 -3.86 -21.88
N TRP A 156 18.52 -4.60 -20.78
CA TRP A 156 17.73 -5.84 -20.76
C TRP A 156 16.25 -5.63 -20.45
N LEU A 157 15.83 -4.43 -20.06
CA LEU A 157 14.42 -4.16 -19.80
C LEU A 157 13.65 -4.17 -21.12
N LYS A 158 12.60 -4.99 -21.18
CA LYS A 158 11.62 -4.95 -22.27
C LYS A 158 10.91 -3.60 -22.27
N THR A 159 10.30 -3.26 -23.40
CA THR A 159 9.41 -2.10 -23.51
C THR A 159 8.34 -2.19 -22.42
N LEU A 160 8.26 -1.14 -21.60
CA LEU A 160 7.26 -1.02 -20.56
C LEU A 160 5.95 -0.52 -21.18
N ASN A 161 4.84 -1.07 -20.68
CA ASN A 161 3.53 -0.50 -20.95
C ASN A 161 3.22 0.60 -19.93
N TYR A 162 2.47 1.62 -20.35
CA TYR A 162 2.15 2.79 -19.53
C TYR A 162 0.66 3.07 -19.54
N THR A 163 0.15 3.44 -18.37
CA THR A 163 -1.15 4.08 -18.18
C THR A 163 -0.94 5.43 -17.48
N PRO A 164 -1.74 6.47 -17.78
CA PRO A 164 -1.67 7.73 -17.06
C PRO A 164 -2.00 7.55 -15.57
N LEU A 165 -1.30 8.30 -14.72
CA LEU A 165 -1.75 8.54 -13.35
C LEU A 165 -2.88 9.57 -13.38
N ILE A 166 -3.97 9.26 -12.68
CA ILE A 166 -5.13 10.14 -12.54
C ILE A 166 -4.88 11.10 -11.38
N GLN A 167 -5.26 12.36 -11.58
CA GLN A 167 -5.21 13.40 -10.56
C GLN A 167 -6.56 14.08 -10.50
N ILE A 168 -7.23 13.97 -9.35
CA ILE A 168 -8.47 14.68 -9.07
C ILE A 168 -8.13 15.85 -8.16
N SER A 169 -8.52 17.05 -8.58
CA SER A 169 -8.26 18.28 -7.81
C SER A 169 -9.36 18.57 -6.78
N ASP A 170 -10.54 17.97 -6.97
CA ASP A 170 -11.68 18.19 -6.08
C ASP A 170 -11.42 17.59 -4.69
N PRO A 171 -11.73 18.32 -3.61
CA PRO A 171 -11.57 17.83 -2.25
C PRO A 171 -12.69 16.85 -1.91
N LEU A 172 -12.51 15.59 -2.29
CA LEU A 172 -13.42 14.50 -1.98
C LEU A 172 -12.98 13.79 -0.68
N PRO A 173 -13.91 13.45 0.24
CA PRO A 173 -13.58 12.90 1.55
C PRO A 173 -12.94 11.51 1.52
N TYR A 174 -13.27 10.67 0.55
CA TYR A 174 -12.73 9.30 0.42
C TYR A 174 -11.74 9.14 -0.73
N PHE A 175 -11.33 10.24 -1.36
CA PHE A 175 -10.32 10.20 -2.43
C PHE A 175 -8.95 10.61 -1.87
N ASP A 176 -8.00 9.69 -1.91
CA ASP A 176 -6.60 10.00 -1.61
C ASP A 176 -5.96 10.70 -2.82
N ARG A 177 -5.76 12.02 -2.71
CA ARG A 177 -5.19 12.85 -3.79
C ARG A 177 -3.72 12.54 -4.08
N VAL A 178 -3.01 11.92 -3.15
CA VAL A 178 -1.58 11.62 -3.25
C VAL A 178 -1.29 10.14 -3.51
N ALA A 179 -2.32 9.30 -3.61
CA ALA A 179 -2.17 7.93 -4.08
C ALA A 179 -1.70 7.82 -5.54
N TYR A 180 -1.13 6.67 -5.90
CA TYR A 180 -0.91 6.29 -7.31
C TYR A 180 -2.22 5.79 -7.92
N THR A 181 -3.07 6.73 -8.32
CA THR A 181 -4.37 6.42 -8.95
C THR A 181 -4.22 6.15 -10.43
N VAL A 182 -4.87 5.09 -10.91
CA VAL A 182 -5.02 4.78 -12.35
C VAL A 182 -6.51 4.63 -12.67
N GLN A 183 -6.91 4.78 -13.93
CA GLN A 183 -8.30 4.58 -14.33
C GLN A 183 -8.51 3.16 -14.84
N LEU A 184 -9.17 2.31 -14.05
CA LEU A 184 -9.70 1.02 -14.50
C LEU A 184 -10.95 1.28 -15.36
N GLU A 185 -11.05 0.66 -16.52
CA GLU A 185 -12.21 0.77 -17.44
C GLU A 185 -12.99 -0.54 -17.52
N GLY A 186 -12.39 -1.64 -17.08
CA GLY A 186 -13.07 -2.90 -16.88
C GLY A 186 -12.14 -4.08 -16.68
N ILE A 187 -12.73 -5.26 -16.56
CA ILE A 187 -12.02 -6.51 -16.30
C ILE A 187 -12.48 -7.55 -17.33
N LYS A 188 -11.52 -8.32 -17.84
CA LYS A 188 -11.74 -9.39 -18.81
C LYS A 188 -11.25 -10.72 -18.25
N VAL A 189 -12.07 -11.76 -18.31
CA VAL A 189 -11.73 -13.13 -17.90
C VAL A 189 -11.69 -14.03 -19.13
N GLY A 190 -10.50 -14.54 -19.46
CA GLY A 190 -10.26 -15.21 -20.73
C GLY A 190 -10.55 -14.27 -21.90
N ASN A 191 -11.58 -14.58 -22.68
CA ASN A 191 -12.04 -13.75 -23.79
C ASN A 191 -13.29 -12.90 -23.49
N LYS A 192 -13.88 -13.03 -22.30
CA LYS A 192 -15.13 -12.36 -21.94
C LYS A 192 -14.88 -11.10 -21.10
N MET A 193 -15.37 -9.96 -21.59
CA MET A 193 -15.44 -8.73 -20.81
C MET A 193 -16.58 -8.85 -19.79
N LEU A 194 -16.34 -8.48 -18.54
CA LEU A 194 -17.40 -8.46 -17.52
C LEU A 194 -18.42 -7.36 -17.86
N ASP A 195 -19.70 -7.72 -17.79
CA ASP A 195 -20.81 -6.78 -18.06
C ASP A 195 -21.11 -5.95 -16.82
N LEU A 196 -20.43 -4.80 -16.71
CA LEU A 196 -20.54 -3.86 -15.61
C LEU A 196 -20.69 -2.44 -16.16
N PRO A 197 -21.52 -1.59 -15.54
CA PRO A 197 -21.63 -0.20 -15.95
C PRO A 197 -20.31 0.53 -15.70
N ARG A 198 -19.97 1.52 -16.54
CA ARG A 198 -18.74 2.32 -16.37
C ARG A 198 -18.62 2.96 -14.99
N SER A 199 -19.75 3.34 -14.38
CA SER A 199 -19.81 3.90 -13.04
C SER A 199 -19.27 2.96 -11.95
N ALA A 200 -19.22 1.65 -12.19
CA ALA A 200 -18.63 0.70 -11.25
C ALA A 200 -17.11 0.83 -11.13
N PHE A 201 -16.47 1.54 -12.07
CA PHE A 201 -15.02 1.77 -12.11
C PHE A 201 -14.63 3.23 -11.94
N LEU A 202 -15.59 4.09 -11.58
CA LEU A 202 -15.36 5.52 -11.38
C LEU A 202 -15.57 5.87 -9.90
N PRO A 203 -14.76 6.78 -9.34
CA PRO A 203 -15.07 7.37 -8.04
C PRO A 203 -16.45 8.02 -8.07
N ASP A 204 -17.23 7.82 -7.02
CA ASP A 204 -18.50 8.52 -6.85
C ASP A 204 -18.29 9.98 -6.40
N HIS A 205 -19.38 10.69 -6.14
CA HIS A 205 -19.36 12.08 -5.67
C HIS A 205 -18.68 12.29 -4.30
N THR A 206 -18.37 11.23 -3.57
CA THR A 206 -17.61 11.26 -2.31
C THR A 206 -16.15 10.86 -2.49
N GLY A 207 -15.76 10.40 -3.68
CA GLY A 207 -14.44 9.90 -3.99
C GLY A 207 -14.28 8.39 -3.80
N ALA A 208 -15.30 7.70 -3.27
CA ALA A 208 -15.26 6.26 -3.06
C ALA A 208 -15.26 5.51 -4.40
N GLY A 209 -14.48 4.44 -4.52
CA GLY A 209 -14.28 3.71 -5.78
C GLY A 209 -13.01 4.10 -6.55
N GLN A 210 -12.11 4.85 -5.91
CA GLN A 210 -10.76 5.11 -6.42
C GLN A 210 -10.00 3.80 -6.70
N THR A 211 -9.34 3.71 -7.86
CA THR A 211 -8.44 2.59 -8.18
C THR A 211 -7.00 2.99 -7.86
N MET A 212 -6.42 2.39 -6.83
CA MET A 212 -5.07 2.68 -6.32
C MET A 212 -4.11 1.54 -6.64
N VAL A 213 -2.88 1.88 -7.00
CA VAL A 213 -1.76 0.92 -7.04
C VAL A 213 -1.07 0.94 -5.68
N ASP A 214 -1.23 -0.15 -4.95
CA ASP A 214 -0.79 -0.26 -3.56
C ASP A 214 0.10 -1.49 -3.36
N SER A 215 1.34 -1.27 -2.89
CA SER A 215 2.27 -2.32 -2.49
C SER A 215 2.16 -2.71 -1.01
N GLY A 216 1.41 -1.94 -0.21
CA GLY A 216 1.16 -2.20 1.21
C GLY A 216 0.11 -3.28 1.46
N THR A 217 -0.54 -3.79 0.41
CA THR A 217 -1.51 -4.88 0.50
C THR A 217 -1.06 -6.10 -0.29
N GLN A 218 -1.32 -7.29 0.27
CA GLN A 218 -1.02 -8.56 -0.38
C GLN A 218 -2.04 -8.90 -1.48
N PHE A 219 -3.26 -8.37 -1.39
CA PHE A 219 -4.39 -8.78 -2.23
C PHE A 219 -4.99 -7.62 -3.00
N THR A 220 -5.57 -7.94 -4.17
CA THR A 220 -6.37 -6.97 -4.93
C THR A 220 -7.77 -6.90 -4.35
N PHE A 221 -8.15 -5.73 -3.84
CA PHE A 221 -9.50 -5.45 -3.39
C PHE A 221 -10.30 -4.77 -4.50
N LEU A 222 -11.55 -5.21 -4.68
CA LEU A 222 -12.47 -4.69 -5.69
C LEU A 222 -13.77 -4.28 -5.01
N MET A 223 -14.42 -3.25 -5.55
CA MET A 223 -15.78 -2.89 -5.13
C MET A 223 -16.70 -4.10 -5.26
N GLY A 224 -17.58 -4.33 -4.28
CA GLY A 224 -18.41 -5.54 -4.16
C GLY A 224 -19.03 -6.02 -5.49
N PRO A 225 -19.74 -5.17 -6.26
CA PRO A 225 -20.30 -5.57 -7.55
C PRO A 225 -19.26 -6.04 -8.58
N VAL A 226 -18.09 -5.40 -8.60
CA VAL A 226 -16.97 -5.76 -9.49
C VAL A 226 -16.36 -7.09 -9.07
N TYR A 227 -16.13 -7.27 -7.77
CA TYR A 227 -15.66 -8.54 -7.19
C TYR A 227 -16.62 -9.69 -7.53
N THR A 228 -17.92 -9.52 -7.26
CA THR A 228 -18.93 -10.55 -7.51
C THR A 228 -18.97 -10.96 -8.99
N ALA A 229 -18.90 -9.99 -9.91
CA ALA A 229 -18.87 -10.30 -11.34
C ALA A 229 -17.61 -11.07 -11.74
N LEU A 230 -16.43 -10.66 -11.23
CA LEU A 230 -15.16 -11.36 -11.50
C LEU A 230 -15.18 -12.77 -10.93
N ARG A 231 -15.56 -12.91 -9.65
CA ARG A 231 -15.67 -14.18 -8.94
C ARG A 231 -16.56 -15.16 -9.68
N ASN A 232 -17.78 -14.74 -10.07
CA ASN A 232 -18.74 -15.60 -10.74
C ASN A 232 -18.25 -16.04 -12.13
N GLU A 233 -17.65 -15.12 -12.88
CA GLU A 233 -17.12 -15.46 -14.20
C GLU A 233 -15.90 -16.39 -14.12
N PHE A 234 -14.98 -16.11 -13.19
CA PHE A 234 -13.81 -16.95 -12.97
C PHE A 234 -14.23 -18.36 -12.56
N LEU A 235 -15.12 -18.47 -11.56
CA LEU A 235 -15.70 -19.74 -11.12
C LEU A 235 -16.37 -20.50 -12.28
N GLN A 236 -17.10 -19.81 -13.15
CA GLN A 236 -17.76 -20.44 -14.28
C GLN A 236 -16.76 -21.00 -15.31
N GLN A 237 -15.67 -20.26 -15.59
CA GLN A 237 -14.65 -20.71 -16.53
C GLN A 237 -13.72 -21.79 -15.95
N THR A 238 -13.61 -21.90 -14.62
CA THR A 238 -12.75 -22.90 -13.96
C THR A 238 -13.48 -24.16 -13.51
N ARG A 239 -14.81 -24.24 -13.63
CA ARG A 239 -15.62 -25.35 -13.10
C ARG A 239 -15.19 -26.76 -13.53
N GLU A 240 -14.59 -26.90 -14.71
CA GLU A 240 -14.16 -28.20 -15.27
C GLU A 240 -12.71 -28.56 -14.91
N VAL A 241 -11.93 -27.58 -14.40
CA VAL A 241 -10.49 -27.72 -14.15
C VAL A 241 -10.11 -27.55 -12.69
N LEU A 242 -10.91 -26.82 -11.90
CA LEU A 242 -10.70 -26.62 -10.48
C LEU A 242 -11.89 -27.12 -9.69
N ARG A 243 -11.60 -27.79 -8.56
CA ARG A 243 -12.62 -28.20 -7.60
C ARG A 243 -12.73 -27.15 -6.50
N VAL A 244 -13.89 -26.51 -6.38
CA VAL A 244 -14.14 -25.54 -5.30
C VAL A 244 -14.02 -26.24 -3.95
N PHE A 245 -13.38 -25.57 -2.99
CA PHE A 245 -13.40 -25.99 -1.59
C PHE A 245 -14.77 -25.64 -1.00
N GLU A 246 -15.62 -26.64 -0.85
CA GLU A 246 -17.01 -26.50 -0.41
C GLU A 246 -17.11 -26.39 1.11
N ASP A 247 -16.61 -25.28 1.67
CA ASP A 247 -16.93 -24.88 3.05
C ASP A 247 -17.40 -23.43 3.05
N PRO A 248 -18.72 -23.17 3.20
CA PRO A 248 -19.26 -21.82 3.20
C PRO A 248 -18.84 -20.99 4.41
N ASN A 249 -18.25 -21.61 5.44
CA ASN A 249 -17.71 -20.91 6.61
C ASN A 249 -16.19 -20.74 6.55
N PHE A 250 -15.53 -21.36 5.57
CA PHE A 250 -14.09 -21.18 5.40
C PHE A 250 -13.83 -19.87 4.69
N VAL A 251 -13.13 -18.98 5.39
CA VAL A 251 -12.64 -17.74 4.84
C VAL A 251 -11.14 -17.68 5.08
N PHE A 252 -10.35 -17.65 4.02
CA PHE A 252 -8.90 -17.56 4.15
C PHE A 252 -8.48 -16.10 4.38
N GLN A 253 -7.72 -15.87 5.46
CA GLN A 253 -7.16 -14.57 5.84
C GLN A 253 -8.17 -13.40 5.86
N GLU A 254 -9.43 -13.67 6.23
CA GLU A 254 -10.57 -12.73 6.43
C GLU A 254 -11.45 -12.35 5.21
N PRO A 255 -10.97 -12.08 3.98
CA PRO A 255 -11.85 -11.71 2.88
C PRO A 255 -11.94 -12.75 1.74
N MET A 256 -11.17 -13.83 1.75
CA MET A 256 -11.15 -14.77 0.62
C MET A 256 -12.25 -15.84 0.73
N ASP A 257 -13.26 -15.73 -0.14
CA ASP A 257 -14.47 -16.57 -0.15
C ASP A 257 -14.56 -17.59 -1.30
N LEU A 258 -13.54 -17.65 -2.17
CA LEU A 258 -13.45 -18.59 -3.29
C LEU A 258 -12.12 -19.32 -3.27
N CYS A 259 -12.11 -20.47 -2.59
CA CYS A 259 -10.96 -21.36 -2.49
C CYS A 259 -11.16 -22.61 -3.35
N TYR A 260 -10.06 -23.23 -3.76
CA TYR A 260 -10.06 -24.46 -4.55
C TYR A 260 -9.22 -25.53 -3.86
N GLN A 261 -9.60 -26.79 -4.00
CA GLN A 261 -8.78 -27.92 -3.59
C GLN A 261 -7.60 -28.04 -4.56
N VAL A 262 -6.39 -28.12 -4.02
CA VAL A 262 -5.16 -28.30 -4.79
C VAL A 262 -4.51 -29.59 -4.35
N ASP A 263 -4.30 -30.51 -5.29
CA ASP A 263 -3.49 -31.69 -5.04
C ASP A 263 -2.01 -31.29 -5.06
N GLU A 264 -1.30 -31.48 -3.94
CA GLU A 264 0.14 -31.15 -3.75
C GLU A 264 1.09 -32.02 -4.60
N SER A 265 0.60 -32.68 -5.64
CA SER A 265 1.40 -33.51 -6.53
C SER A 265 2.48 -32.65 -7.22
N PRO A 266 3.75 -33.07 -7.22
CA PRO A 266 4.80 -32.35 -7.93
C PRO A 266 4.45 -32.25 -9.43
N GLY A 267 4.19 -31.04 -9.91
CA GLY A 267 3.84 -30.79 -11.32
C GLY A 267 2.36 -30.47 -11.59
N THR A 268 1.54 -30.16 -10.58
CA THR A 268 0.24 -29.52 -10.81
C THR A 268 0.45 -28.16 -11.48
N ILE A 269 0.31 -28.10 -12.80
CA ILE A 269 0.47 -26.88 -13.60
C ILE A 269 -0.93 -26.29 -13.82
N PHE A 270 -1.16 -25.09 -13.28
CA PHE A 270 -2.38 -24.30 -13.51
C PHE A 270 -2.36 -23.60 -14.90
N SER A 271 -1.90 -24.27 -15.95
CA SER A 271 -1.71 -23.68 -17.28
C SER A 271 -3.03 -23.32 -17.97
N ASP A 272 -4.12 -23.96 -17.57
CA ASP A 272 -5.42 -23.85 -18.24
C ASP A 272 -6.38 -22.89 -17.52
N LEU A 273 -5.86 -22.09 -16.57
CA LEU A 273 -6.66 -21.08 -15.90
C LEU A 273 -6.94 -19.88 -16.81
N PRO A 274 -8.16 -19.31 -16.75
CA PRO A 274 -8.50 -18.17 -17.56
C PRO A 274 -7.69 -16.96 -17.12
N ARG A 275 -7.04 -16.29 -18.08
CA ARG A 275 -6.33 -15.04 -17.82
C ARG A 275 -7.29 -13.95 -17.37
N VAL A 276 -7.03 -13.32 -16.23
CA VAL A 276 -7.71 -12.09 -15.82
C VAL A 276 -6.89 -10.90 -16.31
N SER A 277 -7.50 -10.02 -17.10
CA SER A 277 -6.88 -8.80 -17.64
C SER A 277 -7.60 -7.57 -17.11
N LEU A 278 -6.84 -6.64 -16.53
CA LEU A 278 -7.33 -5.33 -16.11
C LEU A 278 -7.15 -4.35 -17.26
N MET A 279 -8.24 -3.69 -17.66
CA MET A 279 -8.25 -2.76 -18.78
C MET A 279 -8.07 -1.34 -18.23
N PHE A 280 -6.90 -0.74 -18.43
CA PHE A 280 -6.62 0.62 -17.96
C PHE A 280 -6.74 1.65 -19.09
N GLN A 281 -7.25 2.83 -18.75
CA GLN A 281 -7.39 3.94 -19.69
C GLN A 281 -6.05 4.31 -20.31
N GLY A 282 -5.98 4.38 -21.64
CA GLY A 282 -4.79 4.83 -22.35
C GLY A 282 -3.57 3.92 -22.20
N ALA A 283 -3.76 2.65 -21.81
CA ALA A 283 -2.72 1.65 -21.77
C ALA A 283 -2.06 1.49 -23.15
N ARG A 284 -0.74 1.65 -23.21
CA ARG A 284 0.09 1.54 -24.42
C ARG A 284 1.41 0.85 -24.14
#